data_AF-A0A2K8WTN6-F1
#
_entry.id   AF-A0A2K8WTN6-F1
#
_cell.length_a   1.000
_cell.length_b   1.000
_cell.length_c   1.000
_cell.angle_alpha   90.00
_cell.angle_beta   90.00
_cell.angle_gamma   90.00
#
_symmetry.space_group_name_H-M   'P 1'
#
loop_
_entity.id
_entity.type
_entity.pdbx_description
1 polymer ?
#
loop_
_entity_poly.entity_id
_entity_poly.type
_entity_poly.pdbx_seq_one_letter_code
_entity_poly.pdbx_strand_id
1 'polypeptide(L)' 'MSLQELLQEKREEILDLADQHGAFNVRVFGSVVRGEDTPDSDIDF' A
#
# COMPACT_ATOMS: atom_id res chain seq x y z
N MET A 1 3.54 -13.91 -4.79
CA MET A 1 3.05 -12.96 -3.77
C MET A 1 1.91 -12.19 -4.37
N SER A 2 0.80 -12.05 -3.64
CA SER A 2 -0.26 -11.10 -4.01
C SER A 2 0.20 -9.67 -3.69
N LEU A 3 -0.47 -8.67 -4.27
CA LEU A 3 -0.17 -7.26 -3.99
C LEU A 3 -0.42 -6.93 -2.50
N GLN A 4 -1.40 -7.60 -1.89
CA GLN A 4 -1.70 -7.50 -0.47
C GLN A 4 -0.57 -8.04 0.43
N GLU A 5 0.06 -9.16 0.07
CA GLU A 5 1.21 -9.71 0.78
C GLU A 5 2.41 -8.77 0.73
N LEU A 6 2.69 -8.21 -0.45
CA LEU A 6 3.75 -7.22 -0.65
C LEU A 6 3.50 -5.95 0.17
N LEU A 7 2.25 -5.46 0.20
CA LEU A 7 1.83 -4.31 1.00
C LEU A 7 2.04 -4.54 2.51
N GLN A 8 1.75 -5.75 2.99
CA GLN A 8 1.99 -6.09 4.40
C GLN A 8 3.48 -6.13 4.71
N GLU A 9 4.30 -6.71 3.84
CA GLU A 9 5.76 -6.75 4.00
C GLU A 9 6.38 -5.34 4.00
N LYS A 10 5.88 -4.45 3.14
CA LYS A 10 6.40 -3.10 2.94
C LYS A 10 5.76 -2.03 3.84
N ARG A 11 4.80 -2.41 4.68
CA ARG A 11 4.01 -1.46 5.48
C ARG A 11 4.87 -0.55 6.35
N GLU A 12 5.83 -1.11 7.07
CA GLU A 12 6.69 -0.32 7.97
C GLU A 12 7.56 0.66 7.17
N GLU A 13 8.18 0.21 6.09
CA GLU A 13 9.00 1.05 5.20
C GLU A 13 8.20 2.21 4.60
N ILE A 14 6.94 1.97 4.18
CA ILE A 14 6.06 3.01 3.65
C ILE A 14 5.70 4.04 4.73
N LEU A 15 5.39 3.59 5.95
CA LEU A 15 5.04 4.50 7.05
C LEU A 15 6.24 5.33 7.50
N ASP A 16 7.43 4.74 7.60
CA ASP A 16 8.66 5.44 7.95
C ASP A 16 9.02 6.49 6.90
N LEU A 17 8.83 6.17 5.62
CA LEU A 17 9.04 7.13 4.52
C LEU A 17 7.99 8.24 4.58
N ALA A 18 6.72 7.91 4.80
CA ALA A 18 5.66 8.90 4.93
C ALA A 18 5.96 9.90 6.07
N ASP A 19 6.39 9.40 7.23
CA ASP A 19 6.77 10.24 8.38
C ASP A 19 7.95 11.17 8.05
N GLN A 20 8.99 10.64 7.39
CA GLN A 20 10.14 11.44 6.93
C GLN A 20 9.75 12.57 5.96
N HIS A 21 8.72 12.34 5.15
CA HIS A 21 8.20 13.33 4.20
C HIS A 21 7.06 14.19 4.76
N GLY A 22 6.68 14.01 6.03
CA GLY A 22 5.58 14.74 6.66
C GLY A 22 4.19 14.36 6.14
N ALA A 23 4.07 13.21 5.47
CA ALA A 23 2.80 12.62 5.08
C ALA A 23 2.18 11.87 6.27
N PHE A 24 0.92 12.17 6.56
CA PHE A 24 0.19 11.60 7.70
C PHE A 24 -1.17 11.08 7.23
N ASN A 25 -1.76 10.18 8.03
CA ASN A 25 -3.03 9.50 7.69
C ASN A 25 -2.98 8.68 6.39
N VAL A 26 -1.87 8.00 6.10
CA VAL A 26 -1.71 7.12 4.93
C VAL A 26 -2.77 6.00 4.95
N ARG A 27 -3.49 5.79 3.84
CA ARG A 27 -4.55 4.77 3.72
C ARG A 27 -4.51 4.14 2.34
N VAL A 28 -4.62 2.81 2.29
CA VAL A 28 -4.76 2.10 1.01
C VAL A 28 -6.23 2.08 0.61
N PHE A 29 -6.51 2.36 -0.66
CA PHE A 29 -7.84 2.25 -1.26
C PHE A 29 -7.77 1.51 -2.60
N GLY A 30 -8.92 1.39 -3.29
CA GLY A 30 -9.00 0.71 -4.58
C GLY A 30 -9.19 -0.81 -4.51
N SER A 31 -8.94 -1.48 -5.63
CA SER A 31 -9.18 -2.92 -5.87
C SER A 31 -8.40 -3.84 -4.92
N VAL A 32 -7.22 -3.41 -4.47
CA VAL A 32 -6.39 -4.10 -3.48
C VAL A 32 -7.12 -4.39 -2.17
N VAL A 33 -7.94 -3.45 -1.70
CA VAL A 33 -8.69 -3.64 -0.45
C VAL A 33 -9.81 -4.67 -0.62
N ARG A 34 -10.24 -4.91 -1.86
CA ARG A 34 -11.30 -5.86 -2.20
C ARG A 34 -10.74 -7.24 -2.62
N GLY A 35 -9.42 -7.37 -2.75
CA GLY A 35 -8.79 -8.56 -3.33
C GLY A 35 -9.14 -8.77 -4.81
N GLU A 36 -9.51 -7.69 -5.50
CA GLU A 36 -9.82 -7.68 -6.93
C GLU A 36 -8.64 -7.14 -7.76
N ASP A 37 -7.46 -7.00 -7.14
CA ASP A 37 -6.24 -6.58 -7.80
C ASP A 37 -5.75 -7.63 -8.81
N THR A 38 -5.34 -7.15 -9.97
CA THR A 38 -4.65 -7.92 -11.00
C THR A 38 -3.14 -7.66 -10.94
N PRO A 39 -2.30 -8.48 -11.58
CA PRO A 39 -0.86 -8.22 -11.64
C PRO A 39 -0.46 -6.88 -12.27
N ASP A 40 -1.36 -6.28 -13.05
CA ASP A 40 -1.18 -4.96 -13.69
C ASP A 40 -1.84 -3.81 -12.89
N SER A 41 -2.36 -4.10 -11.69
CA SER A 41 -3.02 -3.10 -10.84
C SER A 41 -2.00 -2.28 -10.05
N ASP A 42 -2.17 -0.96 -10.07
CA ASP A 42 -1.44 -0.03 -9.21
C ASP A 42 -2.06 0.04 -7.81
N ILE A 43 -1.31 0.60 -6.85
CA ILE A 43 -1.78 0.89 -5.49
C ILE A 43 -1.89 2.40 -5.31
N ASP A 44 -3.04 2.87 -4.86
CA ASP A 44 -3.26 4.27 -4.48
C ASP A 44 -3.24 4.43 -2.94
N PHE A 45 -2.58 5.50 -2.45
CA PHE A 45 -2.24 5.77 -1.04
C PHE A 45 -2.71 7.13 -0.51
#